data_AF-A0A1Y5PZQ7-F1
#
_entry.id   AF-A0A1Y5PZQ7-F1
#
_cell.length_a   1.000
_cell.length_b   1.000
_cell.length_c   1.000
_cell.angle_alpha   90.00
_cell.angle_beta   90.00
_cell.angle_gamma   90.00
#
_symmetry.space_group_name_H-M   'P 1'
#
loop_
_entity.id
_entity.type
_entity.pdbx_description
1 polymer ?
#
loop_
_entity_poly.entity_id
_entity_poly.type
_entity_poly.pdbx_seq_one_letter_code
_entity_poly.pdbx_strand_id
1 'polypeptide(L)'
;MAYTCWQFDLLSWPCLTQAEWAAWFQAISSVVAIIVALAIPAFQWRMARREKARDDEAVTAATAAQMLPHIQDIGRTLTQIINGEGPKLGSTPSGPIGPEASALINHKSVDILSASLRSLGPVRNTASKVVFNIYRAREIVETNGSTVETWSNRKFYGRLQAAQTATAQTLDQIDKLFSDHIGDM
;
A
#
# COMPACT_ATOMS: atom_id res chain seq x y z
N MET A 1 -16.20 -57.73 -39.46
CA MET A 1 -15.99 -56.50 -38.67
C MET A 1 -14.62 -55.96 -39.03
N ALA A 2 -14.53 -54.72 -39.53
CA ALA A 2 -13.25 -54.12 -39.86
C ALA A 2 -12.58 -53.65 -38.57
N TYR A 3 -11.37 -54.16 -38.31
CA TYR A 3 -10.53 -53.72 -37.19
C TYR A 3 -9.65 -52.57 -37.69
N THR A 4 -9.59 -51.49 -36.93
CA THR A 4 -8.74 -50.34 -37.24
C THR A 4 -7.57 -50.32 -36.28
N CYS A 5 -6.38 -50.66 -36.78
CA CYS A 5 -5.15 -50.65 -36.01
C CYS A 5 -4.37 -49.36 -36.35
N TRP A 6 -4.17 -48.49 -35.36
CA TRP A 6 -3.27 -47.35 -35.49
C TRP A 6 -1.90 -47.79 -34.96
N GLN A 7 -0.94 -47.98 -35.87
CA GLN A 7 0.41 -48.38 -35.51
C GLN A 7 1.20 -47.15 -35.06
N PHE A 8 1.22 -46.90 -33.75
CA PHE A 8 2.16 -45.98 -33.13
C PHE A 8 3.34 -46.82 -32.63
N ASP A 9 4.47 -46.81 -33.35
CA ASP A 9 5.62 -47.72 -33.16
C ASP A 9 6.26 -47.72 -31.74
N LEU A 10 5.84 -46.83 -30.85
CA LEU A 10 6.37 -46.70 -29.49
C LEU A 10 5.56 -47.44 -28.40
N LEU A 11 4.31 -47.82 -28.67
CA LEU A 11 3.44 -48.50 -27.72
C LEU A 11 2.67 -49.59 -28.47
N SER A 12 2.85 -50.86 -28.10
CA SER A 12 2.15 -52.02 -28.66
C SER A 12 0.65 -51.96 -28.35
N TRP A 13 -0.07 -51.09 -29.08
CA TRP A 13 -1.48 -50.79 -28.86
C TRP A 13 -2.35 -51.90 -29.46
N PRO A 14 -3.35 -52.43 -28.73
CA PRO A 14 -4.21 -53.49 -29.26
C PRO A 14 -5.05 -52.99 -30.44
N CYS A 15 -5.25 -53.86 -31.44
CA CYS A 15 -6.18 -53.63 -32.53
C CYS A 15 -7.62 -53.63 -32.01
N LEU A 16 -8.22 -52.44 -31.91
CA LEU A 16 -9.57 -52.24 -31.41
C LEU A 16 -10.58 -52.16 -32.56
N THR A 17 -11.81 -52.56 -32.30
CA THR A 17 -12.94 -52.36 -33.21
C THR A 17 -13.34 -50.87 -33.25
N GLN A 18 -14.04 -50.45 -34.31
CA GLN A 18 -14.49 -49.06 -34.46
C GLN A 18 -15.36 -48.57 -33.28
N ALA A 19 -16.16 -49.46 -32.69
CA ALA A 19 -16.98 -49.15 -31.52
C ALA A 19 -16.14 -48.92 -30.26
N GLU A 20 -15.10 -49.73 -30.05
CA GLU A 20 -14.18 -49.59 -28.92
C GLU A 20 -13.33 -48.31 -29.03
N TRP A 21 -12.91 -47.94 -30.25
CA TRP A 21 -12.27 -46.66 -30.51
C TRP A 21 -13.17 -45.47 -30.17
N ALA A 22 -14.44 -45.51 -30.57
CA ALA A 22 -15.39 -44.44 -30.25
C ALA A 22 -15.58 -44.27 -28.73
N ALA A 23 -15.70 -45.37 -27.99
CA ALA A 23 -15.80 -45.35 -26.53
C ALA A 23 -14.53 -44.77 -25.88
N TRP A 24 -13.34 -45.09 -26.42
CA TRP A 24 -12.07 -44.57 -25.93
C TRP A 24 -11.91 -43.06 -26.16
N PHE A 25 -12.25 -42.57 -27.37
CA PHE A 25 -12.27 -41.14 -27.66
C PHE A 25 -13.30 -40.39 -26.81
N GLN A 26 -14.46 -41.00 -26.54
CA GLN A 26 -15.47 -40.43 -25.64
C GLN A 26 -14.95 -40.33 -24.19
N ALA A 27 -14.25 -41.35 -23.71
CA ALA A 27 -13.66 -41.34 -22.38
C ALA A 27 -12.57 -40.26 -22.25
N ILE A 28 -11.67 -40.14 -23.24
CA ILE A 28 -10.60 -39.13 -23.19
C ILE A 28 -11.13 -37.72 -23.39
N SER A 29 -12.06 -37.52 -24.32
CA SER A 29 -12.66 -36.19 -24.54
C SER A 29 -13.41 -35.70 -23.32
N SER A 30 -14.10 -36.57 -22.58
CA SER A 30 -14.76 -36.19 -21.33
C SER A 30 -13.75 -35.81 -20.23
N VAL A 31 -12.65 -36.54 -20.08
CA VAL A 31 -11.58 -36.19 -19.12
C VAL A 31 -10.91 -34.86 -19.50
N VAL A 32 -10.57 -34.67 -20.78
CA VAL A 32 -9.98 -33.41 -21.27
C VAL A 32 -10.95 -32.24 -21.06
N ALA A 33 -12.24 -32.42 -21.34
CA ALA A 33 -13.25 -31.39 -21.13
C ALA A 33 -13.34 -30.98 -19.65
N ILE A 34 -13.27 -31.93 -18.71
CA ILE A 34 -13.27 -31.64 -17.27
C ILE A 34 -12.00 -30.85 -16.88
N ILE A 35 -10.82 -31.27 -17.38
CA ILE A 35 -9.55 -30.57 -17.09
C ILE A 35 -9.61 -29.14 -17.62
N VAL A 36 -10.06 -28.94 -18.85
CA VAL A 36 -10.18 -27.61 -19.48
C VAL A 36 -11.20 -26.75 -18.75
N ALA A 37 -12.33 -27.31 -18.34
CA ALA A 37 -13.37 -26.61 -17.58
C ALA A 37 -12.86 -26.07 -16.23
N LEU A 38 -11.89 -26.73 -15.59
CA LEU A 38 -11.28 -26.27 -14.35
C LEU A 38 -10.06 -25.36 -14.57
N ALA A 39 -9.28 -25.63 -15.62
CA ALA A 39 -8.05 -24.89 -15.92
C ALA A 39 -8.33 -23.47 -16.44
N ILE A 40 -9.34 -23.29 -17.29
CA ILE A 40 -9.67 -21.97 -17.87
C ILE A 40 -10.05 -20.95 -16.79
N PRO A 41 -10.98 -21.21 -15.85
CA PRO A 41 -11.32 -20.28 -14.77
C PRO A 41 -10.11 -19.96 -13.88
N ALA A 42 -9.28 -20.97 -13.57
CA ALA A 42 -8.08 -20.77 -12.76
C ALA A 42 -7.06 -19.85 -13.46
N PHE A 43 -6.89 -20.00 -14.78
CA PHE A 43 -6.01 -19.15 -15.57
C PHE A 43 -6.55 -17.72 -15.71
N GLN A 44 -7.85 -17.57 -15.99
CA GLN A 44 -8.52 -16.27 -16.04
C GLN A 44 -8.42 -15.53 -14.72
N TRP A 45 -8.62 -16.21 -13.59
CA TRP A 45 -8.49 -15.60 -12.27
C TRP A 45 -7.06 -15.14 -11.97
N ARG A 46 -6.05 -15.91 -12.40
CA ARG A 46 -4.64 -15.52 -12.26
C ARG A 46 -4.29 -14.31 -13.13
N MET A 47 -4.76 -14.28 -14.37
CA MET A 47 -4.54 -13.15 -15.29
C MET A 47 -5.21 -11.89 -14.75
N ALA A 48 -6.49 -11.96 -14.37
CA ALA A 48 -7.24 -10.84 -13.81
C ALA A 48 -6.60 -10.30 -12.51
N ARG A 49 -6.02 -11.17 -11.67
CA ARG A 49 -5.27 -10.76 -10.48
C ARG A 49 -4.00 -9.98 -10.82
N ARG A 50 -3.27 -10.40 -11.87
CA ARG A 50 -2.05 -9.72 -12.32
C ARG A 50 -2.35 -8.37 -12.94
N GLU A 51 -3.39 -8.29 -13.75
CA GLU A 51 -3.84 -7.05 -14.36
C GLU A 51 -4.32 -6.06 -13.30
N LYS A 52 -5.16 -6.52 -12.37
CA LYS A 52 -5.59 -5.70 -11.24
C LYS A 52 -4.41 -5.22 -10.37
N ALA A 53 -3.41 -6.06 -10.13
CA ALA A 53 -2.23 -5.65 -9.37
C ALA A 53 -1.45 -4.52 -10.05
N ARG A 54 -1.36 -4.53 -11.39
CA ARG A 54 -0.73 -3.46 -12.17
C ARG A 54 -1.54 -2.17 -12.14
N ASP A 55 -2.86 -2.27 -12.27
CA ASP A 55 -3.75 -1.11 -12.17
C ASP A 55 -3.68 -0.48 -10.77
N ASP A 56 -3.72 -1.31 -9.72
CA ASP A 56 -3.60 -0.87 -8.33
C ASP A 56 -2.24 -0.18 -8.08
N GLU A 57 -1.16 -0.66 -8.71
CA GLU A 57 0.17 -0.06 -8.65
C GLU A 57 0.22 1.32 -9.32
N ALA A 58 -0.32 1.44 -10.54
CA ALA A 58 -0.40 2.73 -11.26
C ALA A 58 -1.24 3.77 -10.49
N VAL A 59 -2.37 3.34 -9.90
CA VAL A 59 -3.21 4.19 -9.04
C VAL A 59 -2.45 4.61 -7.79
N THR A 60 -1.67 3.69 -7.19
CA THR A 60 -0.85 3.99 -6.01
C THR A 60 0.24 5.01 -6.34
N ALA A 61 0.95 4.85 -7.46
CA ALA A 61 1.99 5.77 -7.90
C ALA A 61 1.41 7.17 -8.20
N ALA A 62 0.29 7.24 -8.91
CA ALA A 62 -0.40 8.50 -9.19
C ALA A 62 -0.87 9.19 -7.90
N THR A 63 -1.43 8.44 -6.95
CA THR A 63 -1.83 8.96 -5.65
C THR A 63 -0.63 9.47 -4.86
N ALA A 64 0.47 8.70 -4.81
CA ALA A 64 1.69 9.09 -4.13
C ALA A 64 2.27 10.40 -4.71
N ALA A 65 2.25 10.55 -6.04
CA ALA A 65 2.66 11.79 -6.72
C ALA A 65 1.79 12.98 -6.31
N GLN A 66 0.47 12.80 -6.25
CA GLN A 66 -0.47 13.84 -5.82
C GLN A 66 -0.29 14.22 -4.34
N MET A 67 0.09 13.26 -3.49
CA MET A 67 0.27 13.48 -2.05
C MET A 67 1.66 14.04 -1.70
N LEU A 68 2.64 13.91 -2.57
CA LEU A 68 4.00 14.39 -2.36
C LEU A 68 4.08 15.86 -1.89
N PRO A 69 3.41 16.85 -2.52
CA PRO A 69 3.45 18.23 -2.04
C PRO A 69 2.92 18.37 -0.61
N HIS A 70 1.85 17.64 -0.26
CA HIS A 70 1.26 17.69 1.08
C HIS A 70 2.19 17.09 2.15
N ILE A 71 2.88 16.00 1.83
CA ILE A 71 3.82 15.35 2.73
C ILE A 71 5.06 16.23 2.95
N GLN A 72 5.57 16.86 1.89
CA GLN A 72 6.69 17.81 1.98
C GLN A 72 6.32 19.04 2.78
N ASP A 73 5.13 19.58 2.56
CA ASP A 73 4.58 20.73 3.28
C ASP A 73 4.47 20.44 4.79
N ILE A 74 3.85 19.31 5.16
CA ILE A 74 3.82 18.83 6.56
C ILE A 74 5.23 18.71 7.15
N GLY A 75 6.17 18.12 6.40
CA GLY A 75 7.55 17.93 6.84
C GLY A 75 8.29 19.25 7.08
N ARG A 76 8.07 20.25 6.23
CA ARG A 76 8.63 21.60 6.39
C ARG A 76 8.06 22.28 7.63
N THR A 77 6.75 22.27 7.81
CA THR A 77 6.09 22.86 9.00
C THR A 77 6.54 22.18 10.28
N LEU A 78 6.63 20.85 10.31
CA LEU A 78 7.16 20.11 11.46
C LEU A 78 8.59 20.51 11.80
N THR A 79 9.44 20.70 10.78
CA THR A 79 10.83 21.12 10.97
C THR A 79 10.92 22.55 11.50
N GLN A 80 10.07 23.46 11.01
CA GLN A 80 9.96 24.83 11.52
C GLN A 80 9.56 24.84 13.00
N ILE A 81 8.52 24.10 13.36
CA ILE A 81 8.05 24.00 14.75
C ILE A 81 9.13 23.42 15.66
N ILE A 82 9.77 22.32 15.27
CA ILE A 82 10.77 21.66 16.12
C ILE A 82 12.00 22.56 16.32
N ASN A 83 12.42 23.30 15.30
CA ASN A 83 13.59 24.19 15.38
C ASN A 83 13.28 25.55 16.03
N GLY A 84 12.05 26.06 15.87
CA GLY A 84 11.62 27.37 16.34
C GLY A 84 10.99 27.35 17.74
N GLU A 85 10.05 26.42 17.96
CA GLU A 85 9.19 26.37 19.15
C GLU A 85 9.48 25.15 20.05
N GLY A 86 10.22 24.18 19.53
CA GLY A 86 10.55 22.95 20.23
C GLY A 86 11.40 23.17 21.50
N PRO A 87 11.35 22.22 22.44
CA PRO A 87 12.11 22.31 23.68
C PRO A 87 13.61 22.26 23.40
N LYS A 88 14.31 23.34 23.75
CA LYS A 88 15.77 23.44 23.58
C LYS A 88 16.48 22.59 24.62
N LEU A 89 17.62 22.01 24.24
CA LEU A 89 18.46 21.21 25.14
C LEU A 89 18.79 22.03 26.40
N GLY A 90 18.39 21.54 27.58
CA GLY A 90 18.62 22.22 28.86
C GLY A 90 17.51 23.17 29.32
N SER A 91 16.45 23.39 28.53
CA SER A 91 15.27 24.16 28.95
C SER A 91 14.18 23.26 29.52
N THR A 92 13.48 23.71 30.57
CA THR A 92 12.25 23.07 31.03
C THR A 92 11.16 23.34 29.98
N PRO A 93 10.51 22.31 29.41
CA PRO A 93 9.47 22.46 28.39
C PRO A 93 8.17 22.91 29.05
N SER A 94 8.18 24.11 29.61
CA SER A 94 7.08 24.74 30.32
C SER A 94 6.66 25.97 29.55
N GLY A 95 5.40 26.02 29.09
CA GLY A 95 4.90 27.18 28.36
C GLY A 95 3.72 26.84 27.45
N PRO A 96 3.02 27.86 26.95
CA PRO A 96 1.98 27.66 25.95
C PRO A 96 2.56 27.04 24.68
N ILE A 97 1.73 26.28 23.96
CA ILE A 97 2.07 25.79 22.62
C ILE A 97 2.27 27.00 21.71
N GLY A 98 3.31 26.98 20.89
CA GLY A 98 3.60 28.08 19.99
C GLY A 98 2.57 28.21 18.86
N PRO A 99 2.49 29.40 18.23
CA PRO A 99 1.53 29.67 17.16
C PRO A 99 1.70 28.75 15.94
N GLU A 100 2.91 28.34 15.57
CA GLU A 100 3.14 27.44 14.43
C GLU A 100 2.66 26.03 14.74
N ALA A 101 2.94 25.53 15.96
CA ALA A 101 2.43 24.26 16.43
C ALA A 101 0.89 24.23 16.49
N SER A 102 0.26 25.36 16.83
CA SER A 102 -1.20 25.51 16.78
C SER A 102 -1.73 25.52 15.34
N ALA A 103 -1.02 26.15 14.41
CA ALA A 103 -1.39 26.16 13.00
C ALA A 103 -1.32 24.76 12.35
N LEU A 104 -0.31 23.95 12.74
CA LEU A 104 -0.16 22.58 12.22
C LEU A 104 -1.34 21.67 12.58
N ILE A 105 -1.96 21.88 13.74
CA ILE A 105 -3.09 21.07 14.23
C ILE A 105 -4.31 21.12 13.31
N ASN A 106 -4.49 22.24 12.61
CA ASN A 106 -5.60 22.47 11.68
C ASN A 106 -5.12 22.55 10.23
N HIS A 107 -3.98 21.93 9.93
CA HIS A 107 -3.32 22.11 8.66
C HIS A 107 -3.97 21.26 7.56
N LYS A 108 -4.43 21.92 6.49
CA LYS A 108 -5.18 21.30 5.38
C LYS A 108 -4.46 20.10 4.74
N SER A 109 -3.13 20.15 4.62
CA SER A 109 -2.34 19.05 4.05
C SER A 109 -2.45 17.75 4.87
N VAL A 110 -2.71 17.84 6.18
CA VAL A 110 -2.91 16.67 7.05
C VAL A 110 -4.25 16.00 6.76
N ASP A 111 -5.31 16.78 6.53
CA ASP A 111 -6.64 16.26 6.21
C ASP A 111 -6.68 15.65 4.80
N ILE A 112 -5.99 16.26 3.84
CA ILE A 112 -5.86 15.70 2.49
C ILE A 112 -5.10 14.36 2.53
N LEU A 113 -4.01 14.31 3.31
CA LEU A 113 -3.24 13.09 3.50
C LEU A 113 -4.07 12.00 4.19
N SER A 114 -4.86 12.36 5.22
CA SER A 114 -5.70 11.41 5.96
C SER A 114 -6.79 10.79 5.08
N ALA A 115 -7.43 11.60 4.22
CA ALA A 115 -8.43 11.14 3.26
C ALA A 115 -7.83 10.16 2.21
N SER A 116 -6.56 10.38 1.84
CA SER A 116 -5.89 9.62 0.79
C SER A 116 -5.14 8.37 1.29
N LEU A 117 -5.15 8.09 2.59
CA LEU A 117 -4.40 6.96 3.17
C LEU A 117 -4.73 5.61 2.54
N ARG A 118 -5.98 5.39 2.12
CA ARG A 118 -6.42 4.09 1.58
C ARG A 118 -5.83 3.80 0.20
N SER A 119 -5.58 4.83 -0.61
CA SER A 119 -5.06 4.72 -1.98
C SER A 119 -3.53 4.77 -2.05
N LEU A 120 -2.83 4.98 -0.93
CA LEU A 120 -1.36 5.03 -0.88
C LEU A 120 -0.67 3.66 -0.87
N GLY A 121 -1.41 2.56 -0.96
CA GLY A 121 -0.85 1.22 -1.10
C GLY A 121 0.22 0.90 -0.02
N PRO A 122 1.46 0.53 -0.38
CA PRO A 122 2.53 0.25 0.57
C PRO A 122 2.95 1.44 1.45
N VAL A 123 2.85 2.67 0.93
CA VAL A 123 3.22 3.92 1.61
C VAL A 123 2.23 4.26 2.75
N ARG A 124 1.02 3.69 2.71
CA ARG A 124 -0.04 3.92 3.70
C ARG A 124 0.45 3.78 5.13
N ASN A 125 1.28 2.77 5.44
CA ASN A 125 1.68 2.47 6.81
C ASN A 125 2.57 3.57 7.42
N THR A 126 3.42 4.20 6.63
CA THR A 126 4.27 5.32 7.09
C THR A 126 3.47 6.62 7.11
N ALA A 127 2.70 6.90 6.07
CA ALA A 127 1.80 8.06 6.00
C ALA A 127 0.77 8.07 7.15
N SER A 128 0.23 6.90 7.53
CA SER A 128 -0.72 6.80 8.64
C SER A 128 -0.07 7.15 9.98
N LYS A 129 1.24 6.90 10.16
CA LYS A 129 1.96 7.30 11.38
C LYS A 129 2.12 8.81 11.47
N VAL A 130 2.32 9.49 10.34
CA VAL A 130 2.34 10.97 10.28
C VAL A 130 1.02 11.52 10.78
N VAL A 131 -0.07 11.11 10.13
CA VAL A 131 -1.44 11.53 10.44
C VAL A 131 -1.81 11.20 11.89
N PHE A 132 -1.51 9.97 12.35
CA PHE A 132 -1.78 9.54 13.72
C PHE A 132 -1.06 10.40 14.76
N ASN A 133 0.24 10.66 14.58
CA ASN A 133 0.99 11.44 15.55
C ASN A 133 0.53 12.91 15.59
N ILE A 134 0.14 13.49 14.46
CA ILE A 134 -0.41 14.85 14.40
C ILE A 134 -1.78 14.91 15.09
N TYR A 135 -2.70 13.98 14.80
CA TYR A 135 -3.99 13.93 15.50
C TYR A 135 -3.82 13.68 17.00
N ARG A 136 -2.84 12.86 17.40
CA ARG A 136 -2.58 12.64 18.83
C ARG A 136 -1.96 13.86 19.49
N ALA A 137 -1.15 14.64 18.77
CA ALA A 137 -0.66 15.93 19.24
C ALA A 137 -1.83 16.91 19.44
N ARG A 138 -2.75 16.99 18.47
CA ARG A 138 -4.00 17.78 18.55
C ARG A 138 -4.83 17.43 19.78
N GLU A 139 -5.08 16.15 20.02
CA GLU A 139 -5.87 15.70 21.17
C GLU A 139 -5.24 16.11 22.51
N ILE A 140 -3.90 16.10 22.60
CA ILE A 140 -3.18 16.56 23.80
C ILE A 140 -3.46 18.05 24.06
N VAL A 141 -3.57 18.86 23.01
CA VAL A 141 -3.88 20.30 23.11
C VAL A 141 -5.34 20.51 23.54
N GLU A 142 -6.26 19.81 22.89
CA GLU A 142 -7.70 19.92 23.18
C GLU A 142 -8.03 19.48 24.61
N THR A 143 -7.35 18.45 25.12
CA THR A 143 -7.62 17.90 26.46
C THR A 143 -7.04 18.75 27.60
N ASN A 144 -5.89 19.40 27.38
CA ASN A 144 -5.17 20.11 28.46
C ASN A 144 -5.33 21.65 28.40
N GLY A 145 -6.04 22.18 27.42
CA GLY A 145 -6.13 23.63 27.18
C GLY A 145 -4.81 24.24 26.67
N SER A 146 -4.74 25.57 26.58
CA SER A 146 -3.57 26.30 26.06
C SER A 146 -2.38 26.35 27.05
N THR A 147 -2.60 26.00 28.32
CA THR A 147 -1.56 25.89 29.34
C THR A 147 -1.18 24.43 29.52
N VAL A 148 -0.16 24.02 28.77
CA VAL A 148 0.32 22.66 28.78
C VAL A 148 1.27 22.47 29.97
N GLU A 149 0.87 21.67 30.95
CA GLU A 149 1.78 21.20 32.01
C GLU A 149 3.05 20.61 31.39
N THR A 150 4.21 20.76 32.05
CA THR A 150 5.54 20.34 31.54
C THR A 150 5.59 18.93 30.97
N TRP A 151 4.84 18.00 31.55
CA TRP A 151 4.72 16.62 31.06
C TRP A 151 3.93 16.49 29.76
N SER A 152 2.84 17.24 29.62
CA SER A 152 2.02 17.26 28.42
C SER A 152 2.76 17.92 27.25
N ASN A 153 3.63 18.90 27.52
CA ASN A 153 4.43 19.60 26.51
C ASN A 153 5.51 18.69 25.93
N ARG A 154 6.20 17.94 26.80
CA ARG A 154 7.17 16.93 26.36
C ARG A 154 6.50 15.86 25.48
N LYS A 155 5.28 15.42 25.83
CA LYS A 155 4.52 14.47 25.02
C LYS A 155 4.11 15.06 23.68
N PHE A 156 3.63 16.30 23.66
CA PHE A 156 3.23 17.01 22.45
C PHE A 156 4.39 17.09 21.45
N TYR A 157 5.53 17.66 21.84
CA TYR A 157 6.70 17.78 20.96
C TYR A 157 7.30 16.42 20.60
N GLY A 158 7.25 15.44 21.50
CA GLY A 158 7.64 14.06 21.19
C GLY A 158 6.77 13.44 20.08
N ARG A 159 5.48 13.77 20.02
CA ARG A 159 4.60 13.35 18.92
C ARG A 159 4.94 14.06 17.61
N LEU A 160 5.23 15.36 17.64
CA LEU A 160 5.64 16.09 16.45
C LEU A 160 6.97 15.56 15.89
N GLN A 161 7.93 15.24 16.74
CA GLN A 161 9.19 14.63 16.31
C GLN A 161 8.96 13.23 15.71
N ALA A 162 8.08 12.41 16.29
CA ALA A 162 7.70 11.14 15.71
C ALA A 162 6.99 11.30 14.35
N ALA A 163 6.15 12.33 14.19
CA ALA A 163 5.53 12.69 12.92
C ALA A 163 6.58 13.12 11.88
N GLN A 164 7.60 13.88 12.28
CA GLN A 164 8.69 14.30 11.39
C GLN A 164 9.48 13.08 10.87
N THR A 165 9.87 12.16 11.76
CA THR A 165 10.54 10.92 11.38
C THR A 165 9.66 10.08 10.44
N ALA A 166 8.37 9.95 10.74
CA ALA A 166 7.45 9.23 9.86
C ALA A 166 7.29 9.92 8.50
N THR A 167 7.35 11.25 8.44
CA THR A 167 7.28 12.03 7.20
C THR A 167 8.49 11.74 6.32
N ALA A 168 9.70 11.74 6.90
CA ALA A 168 10.92 11.37 6.18
C ALA A 168 10.86 9.93 5.65
N GLN A 169 10.38 8.97 6.46
CA GLN A 169 10.16 7.59 6.03
C GLN A 169 9.13 7.47 4.90
N THR A 170 8.09 8.30 4.94
CA THR A 170 7.05 8.33 3.90
C THR A 170 7.64 8.82 2.58
N LEU A 171 8.46 9.89 2.62
CA LEU A 171 9.15 10.41 1.43
C LEU A 171 10.13 9.37 0.83
N ASP A 172 10.91 8.68 1.67
CA ASP A 172 11.81 7.59 1.22
C ASP A 172 11.04 6.44 0.56
N GLN A 173 9.86 6.08 1.08
CA GLN A 173 9.03 5.05 0.45
C GLN A 173 8.41 5.49 -0.87
N ILE A 174 8.04 6.76 -0.99
CA ILE A 174 7.55 7.33 -2.25
C ILE A 174 8.67 7.34 -3.29
N ASP A 175 9.89 7.70 -2.90
CA ASP A 175 11.06 7.71 -3.79
C ASP A 175 11.41 6.30 -4.31
N LYS A 176 11.36 5.29 -3.44
CA LYS A 176 11.50 3.88 -3.83
C LYS A 176 10.42 3.45 -4.81
N LEU A 177 9.17 3.85 -4.57
CA LEU A 177 8.04 3.51 -5.43
C LEU A 177 8.22 4.10 -6.85
N PHE A 178 8.79 5.30 -6.97
CA PHE A 178 9.13 5.86 -8.28
C PHE A 178 10.36 5.23 -8.92
N SER A 179 11.37 4.89 -8.13
CA SER A 179 12.61 4.26 -8.63
C SER A 179 12.33 2.87 -9.20
N ASP A 180 11.52 2.08 -8.51
CA ASP A 180 11.11 0.74 -8.97
C ASP A 180 10.27 0.84 -10.26
N HIS A 181 9.42 1.88 -10.39
CA HIS A 181 8.59 2.09 -11.58
C HIS A 181 9.37 2.51 -12.83
N ILE A 182 10.50 3.22 -12.67
CA ILE A 182 11.35 3.66 -13.79
C ILE A 182 12.28 2.53 -14.25
N GLY A 183 12.67 1.61 -13.36
CA GLY A 183 13.55 0.48 -13.69
C GLY A 183 12.92 -0.62 -14.56
N ASP A 184 11.59 -0.69 -14.61
CA ASP A 184 10.82 -1.70 -15.34
C ASP A 184 10.31 -1.22 -16.73
N MET A 185 10.65 0.01 -17.15
CA MET A 185 10.37 0.55 -18.51
C MET A 185 11.57 0.40 -19.45
#